data_AF-A0A971Q4K6-F1
#
_entry.id   AF-A0A971Q4K6-F1
#
_cell.length_a   1.000
_cell.length_b   1.000
_cell.length_c   1.000
_cell.angle_alpha   90.00
_cell.angle_beta   90.00
_cell.angle_gamma   90.00
#
_symmetry.space_group_name_H-M   'P 1'
#
loop_
_entity.id
_entity.type
_entity.pdbx_description
1 polymer ?
#
loop_
_entity_poly.entity_id
_entity_poly.type
_entity_poly.pdbx_seq_one_letter_code
_entity_poly.pdbx_strand_id
1 'polypeptide(L)'
;MLSVRQPARLAAWVMLAGLLPAFGCSGRLTSHFVSKNTSTIMVEPTDAKVITLHCDQCYWWIDDQGQFKIAGKGEEFSLLGERYQRSFYISFAFDEPSQGIGKNYKANFETVRGLIRRSGSQYRFKSLYGIVGTENRSGERIAGAFRVNVSLQSSSLLGGWSKPSAYLIFGTFNAVHDPQAGARILEVTEADGFDRTDESKPNAIRRLSPATSPVLDEIRERLRQSTTTSPAAEEP
;
A
#
# COMPACT_ATOMS: atom_id res chain seq x y z
N MET A 1 63.92 -22.04 -50.95
CA MET A 1 64.15 -20.73 -50.29
C MET A 1 62.81 -20.03 -50.14
N LEU A 2 62.43 -19.73 -48.88
CA LEU A 2 61.40 -18.78 -48.42
C LEU A 2 59.95 -18.93 -48.93
N SER A 3 58.88 -18.60 -48.22
CA SER A 3 58.50 -18.48 -46.81
C SER A 3 57.11 -17.83 -46.83
N VAL A 4 56.09 -18.53 -46.30
CA VAL A 4 55.03 -18.00 -45.39
C VAL A 4 54.10 -16.86 -45.92
N ARG A 5 52.76 -17.07 -45.90
CA ARG A 5 51.77 -16.43 -44.97
C ARG A 5 50.30 -16.59 -45.39
N GLN A 6 49.61 -17.46 -44.64
CA GLN A 6 48.25 -17.39 -44.05
C GLN A 6 47.08 -16.70 -44.79
N PRO A 7 45.91 -17.38 -44.90
CA PRO A 7 44.61 -16.71 -44.97
C PRO A 7 44.00 -16.57 -43.56
N ALA A 8 43.96 -15.35 -43.03
CA ALA A 8 43.17 -15.04 -41.83
C ALA A 8 42.63 -13.60 -41.95
N ARG A 9 41.42 -13.46 -42.46
CA ARG A 9 40.58 -12.27 -42.26
C ARG A 9 39.28 -12.78 -41.66
N LEU A 10 39.28 -12.98 -40.34
CA LEU A 10 38.64 -12.07 -39.40
C LEU A 10 37.14 -11.97 -39.65
N ALA A 11 36.45 -12.99 -39.14
CA ALA A 11 35.10 -12.88 -38.64
C ALA A 11 35.07 -11.82 -37.54
N ALA A 12 34.42 -10.69 -37.79
CA ALA A 12 33.98 -9.76 -36.77
C ALA A 12 32.99 -8.80 -37.42
N TRP A 13 32.02 -8.33 -36.63
CA TRP A 13 31.05 -7.28 -36.96
C TRP A 13 29.82 -7.76 -37.74
N VAL A 14 28.84 -8.34 -37.04
CA VAL A 14 27.53 -7.70 -36.74
C VAL A 14 26.89 -8.46 -35.56
N MET A 15 27.36 -8.20 -34.33
CA MET A 15 26.54 -8.40 -33.12
C MET A 15 26.31 -7.03 -32.50
N LEU A 16 25.59 -6.16 -33.22
CA LEU A 16 25.16 -4.85 -32.75
C LEU A 16 23.63 -4.79 -32.72
N ALA A 17 23.01 -5.78 -32.10
CA ALA A 17 21.54 -5.87 -31.95
C ALA A 17 21.10 -6.21 -30.52
N GLY A 18 21.95 -5.98 -29.53
CA GLY A 18 21.73 -6.50 -28.18
C GLY A 18 21.98 -5.49 -27.07
N LEU A 19 21.52 -4.25 -27.21
CA LEU A 19 21.43 -3.29 -26.10
C LEU A 19 20.44 -2.19 -26.51
N LEU A 20 19.17 -2.55 -26.63
CA LEU A 20 18.08 -1.61 -26.37
C LEU A 20 17.94 -1.58 -24.84
N PRO A 21 18.49 -0.59 -24.13
CA PRO A 21 18.19 -0.45 -22.72
C PRO A 21 16.68 -0.25 -22.59
N ALA A 22 16.03 -1.13 -21.84
CA ALA A 22 14.63 -1.04 -21.46
C ALA A 22 14.43 0.14 -20.50
N PHE A 23 14.70 1.37 -20.97
CA PHE A 23 14.30 2.58 -20.29
C PHE A 23 12.79 2.74 -20.46
N GLY A 24 12.05 2.65 -19.35
CA GLY A 24 10.79 3.39 -19.27
C GLY A 24 9.51 2.60 -19.00
N CYS A 25 9.55 1.50 -18.26
CA CYS A 25 8.32 0.95 -17.68
C CYS A 25 8.44 0.76 -16.17
N SER A 26 8.78 1.81 -15.42
CA SER A 26 8.50 1.81 -13.98
C SER A 26 7.01 2.12 -13.77
N GLY A 27 6.39 1.39 -12.84
CA GLY A 27 5.04 1.74 -12.39
C GLY A 27 5.02 3.02 -11.56
N ARG A 28 3.82 3.52 -11.23
CA ARG A 28 3.63 4.72 -10.40
C ARG A 28 2.57 4.48 -9.33
N LEU A 29 2.69 5.17 -8.21
CA LEU A 29 1.68 5.21 -7.16
C LEU A 29 1.54 6.64 -6.62
N THR A 30 0.31 7.06 -6.38
CA THR A 30 0.02 8.31 -5.66
C THR A 30 -0.75 7.96 -4.40
N SER A 31 -0.35 8.54 -3.27
CA SER A 31 -0.99 8.34 -1.98
C SER A 31 -1.29 9.69 -1.33
N HIS A 32 -2.50 9.83 -0.82
CA HIS A 32 -2.99 10.98 -0.08
C HIS A 32 -3.22 10.58 1.37
N PHE A 33 -2.69 11.36 2.31
CA PHE A 33 -2.82 11.14 3.74
C PHE A 33 -3.71 12.22 4.35
N VAL A 34 -4.70 11.79 5.11
CA VAL A 34 -5.57 12.66 5.89
C VAL A 34 -5.55 12.21 7.34
N SER A 35 -5.17 13.11 8.23
CA SER A 35 -5.22 12.84 9.67
C SER A 35 -6.65 12.61 10.12
N LYS A 36 -6.88 11.57 10.89
CA LYS A 36 -8.16 11.32 11.56
C LYS A 36 -8.16 11.81 13.01
N ASN A 37 -7.16 12.61 13.39
CA ASN A 37 -7.13 13.15 14.74
C ASN A 37 -8.29 14.15 14.93
N THR A 38 -9.29 13.76 15.72
CA THR A 38 -10.46 14.56 16.08
C THR A 38 -10.34 15.19 17.46
N SER A 39 -9.13 15.30 18.03
CA SER A 39 -8.91 15.87 19.38
C SER A 39 -9.42 17.31 19.52
N THR A 40 -9.73 17.98 18.42
CA THR A 40 -10.38 19.28 18.39
C THR A 40 -11.49 19.24 17.35
N ILE A 41 -12.71 18.88 17.77
CA ILE A 41 -13.90 19.07 16.94
C ILE A 41 -14.19 20.58 16.99
N MET A 42 -13.69 21.31 16.00
CA MET A 42 -14.04 22.71 15.83
C MET A 42 -15.48 22.79 15.30
N VAL A 43 -16.24 23.77 15.78
CA VAL A 43 -17.64 24.00 15.38
C VAL A 43 -17.74 24.29 13.88
N GLU A 44 -16.69 24.85 13.29
CA GLU A 44 -16.51 24.98 11.84
C GLU A 44 -15.43 24.00 11.37
N PRO A 45 -15.73 23.11 10.39
CA PRO A 45 -14.74 22.17 9.88
C PRO A 45 -13.64 22.96 9.16
N THR A 46 -12.42 22.93 9.70
CA THR A 46 -11.25 23.33 8.92
C THR A 46 -11.04 22.32 7.79
N ASP A 47 -10.72 22.79 6.59
CA ASP A 47 -10.39 21.92 5.47
C ASP A 47 -9.37 20.85 5.88
N ALA A 48 -9.65 19.61 5.50
CA ALA A 48 -8.76 18.50 5.77
C ALA A 48 -7.40 18.75 5.10
N LYS A 49 -6.33 18.82 5.90
CA LYS A 49 -4.97 18.89 5.36
C LYS A 49 -4.63 17.55 4.70
N VAL A 50 -4.56 17.56 3.37
CA VAL A 50 -4.16 16.40 2.57
C VAL A 50 -2.67 16.48 2.26
N ILE A 51 -1.90 15.46 2.67
CA ILE A 51 -0.50 15.31 2.28
C ILE A 51 -0.42 14.33 1.14
N THR A 52 0.14 14.74 0.00
CA THR A 52 0.33 13.86 -1.16
C THR A 52 1.77 13.37 -1.22
N LEU A 53 1.94 12.06 -1.40
CA LEU A 53 3.23 11.40 -1.64
C LEU A 53 3.14 10.60 -2.94
N HIS A 54 4.24 10.58 -3.68
CA HIS A 54 4.33 9.87 -4.95
C HIS A 54 5.39 8.78 -4.90
N CYS A 55 5.17 7.71 -5.66
CA CYS A 55 6.14 6.71 -6.03
C CYS A 55 6.32 6.76 -7.56
N ASP A 56 7.56 6.92 -8.00
CA ASP A 56 7.98 6.84 -9.41
C ASP A 56 8.37 5.41 -9.83
N GLN A 57 8.40 4.50 -8.86
CA GLN A 57 8.55 3.07 -9.02
C GLN A 57 7.38 2.36 -8.35
N CYS A 58 6.72 1.45 -9.07
CA CYS A 58 5.68 0.60 -8.52
C CYS A 58 5.68 -0.75 -9.23
N TYR A 59 5.81 -1.82 -8.47
CA TYR A 59 5.99 -3.17 -8.99
C TYR A 59 5.01 -4.14 -8.35
N TRP A 60 4.63 -5.18 -9.10
CA TRP A 60 3.84 -6.28 -8.59
C TRP A 60 4.52 -7.61 -8.89
N TRP A 61 4.24 -8.62 -8.06
CA TRP A 61 4.67 -10.00 -8.27
C TRP A 61 3.82 -10.96 -7.46
N ILE A 62 3.99 -12.25 -7.73
CA ILE A 62 3.50 -13.34 -6.90
C ILE A 62 4.74 -14.00 -6.31
N ASP A 63 4.77 -14.21 -4.99
CA ASP A 63 5.89 -14.88 -4.34
C ASP A 63 5.79 -16.41 -4.40
N ASP A 64 6.79 -17.09 -3.86
CA ASP A 64 6.87 -18.55 -3.86
C ASP A 64 5.74 -19.23 -3.07
N GLN A 65 5.03 -18.47 -2.22
CA GLN A 65 3.87 -18.93 -1.45
C GLN A 65 2.54 -18.66 -2.17
N GLY A 66 2.57 -18.05 -3.36
CA GLY A 66 1.39 -17.66 -4.11
C GLY A 66 0.77 -16.33 -3.67
N GLN A 67 1.40 -15.60 -2.75
CA GLN A 67 0.91 -14.31 -2.28
C GLN A 67 1.12 -13.24 -3.34
N PHE A 68 0.06 -12.49 -3.60
CA PHE A 68 0.11 -11.37 -4.52
C PHE A 68 0.61 -10.12 -3.80
N LYS A 69 1.69 -9.51 -4.29
CA LYS A 69 2.35 -8.38 -3.67
C LYS A 69 2.48 -7.20 -4.62
N ILE A 70 2.41 -6.00 -4.06
CA ILE A 70 2.64 -4.74 -4.76
C ILE A 70 3.54 -3.88 -3.89
N ALA A 71 4.54 -3.22 -4.46
CA ALA A 71 5.39 -2.31 -3.72
C ALA A 71 5.73 -1.07 -4.53
N GLY A 72 5.80 0.07 -3.84
CA GLY A 72 6.09 1.37 -4.44
C GLY A 72 7.19 2.11 -3.69
N LYS A 73 8.03 2.81 -4.45
CA LYS A 73 9.10 3.68 -3.96
C LYS A 73 9.03 5.02 -4.68
N GLY A 74 9.23 6.10 -3.94
CA GLY A 74 9.47 7.43 -4.49
C GLY A 74 10.49 8.21 -3.69
N GLU A 75 11.21 9.07 -4.40
CA GLU A 75 12.17 10.00 -3.83
C GLU A 75 11.84 11.41 -4.32
N GLU A 76 11.71 12.34 -3.38
CA GLU A 76 11.61 13.76 -3.69
C GLU A 76 12.90 14.44 -3.26
N PHE A 77 13.61 14.93 -4.26
CA PHE A 77 14.81 15.73 -4.09
C PHE A 77 14.43 17.19 -3.86
N SER A 78 15.09 17.83 -2.90
CA SER A 78 14.96 19.26 -2.66
C SER A 78 16.20 19.98 -3.16
N LEU A 79 15.99 21.11 -3.84
CA LEU A 79 17.07 22.01 -4.28
C LEU A 79 17.86 22.62 -3.12
N LEU A 80 17.35 22.53 -1.89
CA LEU A 80 17.99 23.00 -0.65
C LEU A 80 18.97 21.98 -0.04
N GLY A 81 19.36 20.95 -0.81
CA GLY A 81 20.36 19.95 -0.44
C GLY A 81 19.78 18.68 0.20
N GLU A 82 20.65 17.69 0.42
CA GLU A 82 20.31 16.34 0.92
C GLU A 82 19.51 16.37 2.23
N ARG A 83 19.69 17.43 3.03
CA ARG A 83 18.98 17.64 4.30
C ARG A 83 17.46 17.66 4.17
N TYR A 84 16.92 17.88 2.96
CA TYR A 84 15.49 17.94 2.69
C TYR A 84 15.00 16.82 1.76
N GLN A 85 15.80 15.77 1.55
CA GLN A 85 15.34 14.59 0.83
C GLN A 85 14.22 13.89 1.60
N ARG A 86 13.19 13.51 0.87
CA ARG A 86 12.09 12.70 1.36
C ARG A 86 12.01 11.41 0.55
N SER A 87 12.05 10.28 1.22
CA SER A 87 11.80 8.99 0.59
C SER A 87 10.49 8.41 1.11
N PHE A 88 9.72 7.81 0.21
CA PHE A 88 8.46 7.16 0.51
C PHE A 88 8.47 5.73 -0.02
N TYR A 89 8.12 4.78 0.85
CA TYR A 89 8.00 3.36 0.55
C TYR A 89 6.64 2.87 1.03
N ILE A 90 5.98 2.06 0.22
CA ILE A 90 4.71 1.41 0.56
C ILE A 90 4.68 0.01 -0.04
N SER A 91 4.14 -0.95 0.69
CA SER A 91 3.93 -2.31 0.20
C SER A 91 2.55 -2.82 0.57
N PHE A 92 2.02 -3.67 -0.30
CA PHE A 92 0.75 -4.37 -0.18
C PHE A 92 1.03 -5.87 -0.30
N ALA A 93 0.39 -6.66 0.56
CA ALA A 93 0.41 -8.11 0.49
C ALA A 93 -1.03 -8.65 0.56
N PHE A 94 -1.34 -9.61 -0.31
CA PHE A 94 -2.64 -10.24 -0.43
C PHE A 94 -2.46 -11.75 -0.57
N ASP A 95 -3.43 -12.52 -0.06
CA ASP A 95 -3.33 -13.99 -0.04
C ASP A 95 -3.27 -14.61 -1.44
N GLU A 96 -3.96 -14.01 -2.43
CA GLU A 96 -4.02 -14.54 -3.80
C GLU A 96 -4.23 -13.40 -4.82
N PRO A 97 -3.81 -13.59 -6.09
CA PRO A 97 -4.10 -12.65 -7.17
C PRO A 97 -5.59 -12.59 -7.53
N SER A 98 -5.97 -11.63 -8.37
CA SER A 98 -7.33 -11.58 -8.93
C SER A 98 -7.53 -12.74 -9.92
N GLN A 99 -8.57 -13.54 -9.70
CA GLN A 99 -9.07 -14.51 -10.68
C GLN A 99 -9.96 -13.77 -11.68
N GLY A 100 -9.36 -13.04 -12.63
CA GLY A 100 -10.09 -12.32 -13.69
C GLY A 100 -9.63 -10.88 -13.92
N ILE A 101 -10.58 -10.00 -14.27
CA ILE A 101 -10.32 -8.62 -14.68
C ILE A 101 -9.94 -7.73 -13.48
N GLY A 102 -10.37 -8.08 -12.27
CA GLY A 102 -10.05 -7.30 -11.07
C GLY A 102 -10.60 -7.92 -9.78
N LYS A 103 -10.13 -7.43 -8.63
CA LYS A 103 -10.54 -7.89 -7.31
C LYS A 103 -10.46 -6.78 -6.27
N ASN A 104 -11.46 -6.74 -5.39
CA ASN A 104 -11.48 -5.88 -4.21
C ASN A 104 -11.02 -6.67 -2.99
N TYR A 105 -9.84 -6.35 -2.47
CA TYR A 105 -9.27 -6.91 -1.27
C TYR A 105 -9.73 -6.12 -0.05
N LYS A 106 -10.15 -6.81 1.00
CA LYS A 106 -10.32 -6.21 2.33
C LYS A 106 -8.94 -6.03 2.94
N ALA A 107 -8.58 -4.80 3.29
CA ALA A 107 -7.35 -4.55 4.02
C ALA A 107 -7.55 -4.93 5.50
N ASN A 108 -6.56 -5.59 6.08
CA ASN A 108 -6.45 -5.95 7.50
C ASN A 108 -5.11 -5.45 8.06
N PHE A 109 -4.69 -5.92 9.23
CA PHE A 109 -3.43 -5.51 9.85
C PHE A 109 -2.18 -5.92 9.08
N GLU A 110 -2.26 -6.91 8.18
CA GLU A 110 -1.14 -7.43 7.40
C GLU A 110 -1.14 -6.96 5.95
N THR A 111 -2.14 -6.19 5.52
CA THR A 111 -2.23 -5.80 4.10
C THR A 111 -1.19 -4.76 3.72
N VAL A 112 -1.08 -3.64 4.45
CA VAL A 112 -0.25 -2.49 4.09
C VAL A 112 0.84 -2.25 5.12
N ARG A 113 2.04 -1.98 4.63
CA ARG A 113 3.17 -1.42 5.38
C ARG A 113 3.71 -0.22 4.63
N GLY A 114 4.30 0.73 5.34
CA GLY A 114 5.03 1.79 4.68
C GLY A 114 5.96 2.56 5.60
N LEU A 115 6.88 3.25 4.95
CA LEU A 115 7.97 4.00 5.55
C LEU A 115 8.11 5.34 4.83
N ILE A 116 8.18 6.42 5.61
CA ILE A 116 8.54 7.74 5.13
C ILE A 116 9.81 8.15 5.87
N ARG A 117 10.86 8.50 5.11
CA ARG A 117 12.10 9.05 5.66
C ARG A 117 12.16 10.54 5.34
N ARG A 118 12.43 11.37 6.35
CA ARG A 118 12.60 12.82 6.20
C ARG A 118 13.57 13.33 7.26
N SER A 119 14.71 13.86 6.82
CA SER A 119 15.59 14.73 7.64
C SER A 119 15.85 14.22 9.08
N GLY A 120 16.32 12.97 9.25
CA GLY A 120 16.60 12.39 10.57
C GLY A 120 15.37 11.90 11.36
N SER A 121 14.19 11.99 10.77
CA SER A 121 12.96 11.36 11.26
C SER A 121 12.54 10.24 10.32
N GLN A 122 11.95 9.20 10.88
CA GLN A 122 11.25 8.17 10.15
C GLN A 122 9.81 8.07 10.62
N TYR A 123 8.91 7.75 9.71
CA TYR A 123 7.51 7.49 10.00
C TYR A 123 7.19 6.12 9.43
N ARG A 124 6.65 5.24 10.26
CA ARG A 124 6.18 3.93 9.83
C ARG A 124 4.69 3.84 10.01
N PHE A 125 4.03 3.18 9.07
CA PHE A 125 2.61 2.95 9.17
C PHE A 125 2.22 1.54 8.75
N LYS A 126 1.14 1.04 9.34
CA LYS A 126 0.51 -0.23 9.00
C LYS A 126 -0.98 -0.06 8.86
N SER A 127 -1.59 -0.85 7.99
CA SER A 127 -3.06 -0.87 7.86
C SER A 127 -3.74 -1.34 9.14
N LEU A 128 -4.97 -0.86 9.30
CA LEU A 128 -5.93 -1.30 10.30
C LEU A 128 -7.07 -2.03 9.59
N TYR A 129 -7.70 -1.33 8.65
CA TYR A 129 -8.79 -1.84 7.82
C TYR A 129 -8.99 -0.96 6.59
N GLY A 130 -9.66 -1.47 5.57
CA GLY A 130 -9.99 -0.71 4.37
C GLY A 130 -10.26 -1.59 3.17
N ILE A 131 -10.06 -1.01 1.99
CA ILE A 131 -10.23 -1.70 0.71
C ILE A 131 -9.11 -1.33 -0.25
N VAL A 132 -8.64 -2.33 -1.00
CA VAL A 132 -7.73 -2.16 -2.13
C VAL A 132 -8.35 -2.86 -3.34
N GLY A 133 -8.70 -2.08 -4.35
CA GLY A 133 -9.17 -2.59 -5.63
C GLY A 133 -8.00 -2.74 -6.60
N THR A 134 -7.99 -3.85 -7.33
CA THR A 134 -7.02 -4.15 -8.38
C THR A 134 -7.75 -4.47 -9.67
N GLU A 135 -7.12 -4.14 -10.79
CA GLU A 135 -7.58 -4.42 -12.13
C GLU A 135 -6.39 -4.90 -12.96
N ASN A 136 -6.51 -6.08 -13.56
CA ASN A 136 -5.54 -6.60 -14.51
C ASN A 136 -5.74 -5.91 -15.86
N ARG A 137 -4.84 -4.99 -16.23
CA ARG A 137 -4.91 -4.29 -17.52
C ARG A 137 -4.23 -5.07 -18.65
N SER A 138 -3.20 -5.82 -18.30
CA SER A 138 -2.44 -6.70 -19.19
C SER A 138 -1.61 -7.63 -18.30
N GLY A 139 -1.19 -8.79 -18.80
CA GLY A 139 -0.40 -9.76 -18.03
C GLY A 139 0.84 -9.21 -17.32
N GLU A 140 1.35 -8.04 -17.72
CA GLU A 140 2.51 -7.37 -17.12
C GLU A 140 2.16 -6.15 -16.23
N ARG A 141 0.90 -5.71 -16.20
CA ARG A 141 0.48 -4.47 -15.54
C ARG A 141 -0.81 -4.60 -14.75
N ILE A 142 -0.76 -4.16 -13.50
CA ILE A 142 -1.91 -4.09 -12.61
C ILE A 142 -2.17 -2.65 -12.22
N ALA A 143 -3.39 -2.17 -12.48
CA ALA A 143 -3.86 -0.90 -11.98
C ALA A 143 -4.66 -1.12 -10.69
N GLY A 144 -4.80 -0.08 -9.88
CA GLY A 144 -5.65 -0.18 -8.71
C GLY A 144 -5.86 1.13 -7.98
N ALA A 145 -6.71 1.06 -6.99
CA ALA A 145 -7.06 2.15 -6.10
C ALA A 145 -7.25 1.63 -4.68
N PHE A 146 -6.96 2.46 -3.69
CA PHE A 146 -7.06 2.06 -2.28
C PHE A 146 -7.66 3.16 -1.43
N ARG A 147 -8.32 2.73 -0.35
CA ARG A 147 -8.79 3.57 0.77
C ARG A 147 -8.60 2.77 2.06
N VAL A 148 -7.57 3.10 2.82
CA VAL A 148 -7.09 2.30 3.95
C VAL A 148 -6.86 3.17 5.16
N ASN A 149 -7.43 2.76 6.29
CA ASN A 149 -7.12 3.36 7.57
C ASN A 149 -5.80 2.76 8.06
N VAL A 150 -4.87 3.61 8.47
CA VAL A 150 -3.55 3.21 8.94
C VAL A 150 -3.27 3.79 10.32
N SER A 151 -2.44 3.08 11.06
CA SER A 151 -1.80 3.59 12.27
C SER A 151 -0.38 4.01 11.91
N LEU A 152 -0.03 5.27 12.18
CA LEU A 152 1.26 5.87 11.87
C LEU A 152 1.99 6.24 13.17
N GLN A 153 3.27 5.89 13.24
CA GLN A 153 4.19 6.24 14.31
C GLN A 153 5.41 6.94 13.73
N SER A 154 5.93 7.94 14.44
CA SER A 154 7.18 8.59 14.11
C SER A 154 8.27 8.18 15.09
N SER A 155 9.52 8.16 14.63
CA SER A 155 10.68 8.19 15.52
C SER A 155 11.71 9.19 15.01
N SER A 156 12.42 9.76 15.96
CA SER A 156 13.61 10.59 15.72
C SER A 156 14.82 9.89 16.33
N LEU A 157 16.02 10.24 15.86
CA LEU A 157 17.29 9.60 16.25
C LEU A 157 17.52 9.44 17.76
N LEU A 158 16.90 10.28 18.61
CA LEU A 158 17.07 10.27 20.06
C LEU A 158 15.73 10.13 20.84
N GLY A 159 14.59 9.98 20.16
CA GLY A 159 13.26 10.19 20.74
C GLY A 159 12.39 8.96 20.94
N GLY A 160 12.88 7.75 20.63
CA GLY A 160 12.04 6.53 20.61
C GLY A 160 10.88 6.65 19.61
N TRP A 161 9.90 5.74 19.72
CA TRP A 161 8.69 5.78 18.90
C TRP A 161 7.58 6.60 19.56
N SER A 162 6.90 7.43 18.76
CA SER A 162 5.72 8.16 19.18
C SER A 162 4.54 7.21 19.48
N LYS A 163 3.55 7.74 20.19
CA LYS A 163 2.23 7.10 20.24
C LYS A 163 1.66 6.97 18.83
N PRO A 164 0.98 5.86 18.49
CA PRO A 164 0.35 5.70 17.19
C PRO A 164 -0.79 6.69 16.96
N SER A 165 -0.88 7.22 15.75
CA SER A 165 -1.92 8.15 15.31
C SER A 165 -2.67 7.60 14.09
N ALA A 166 -3.98 7.79 14.06
CA ALA A 166 -4.83 7.26 12.98
C ALA A 166 -4.86 8.21 11.78
N TYR A 167 -4.66 7.64 10.58
CA TYR A 167 -4.77 8.33 9.30
C TYR A 167 -5.65 7.53 8.35
N LEU A 168 -6.31 8.23 7.43
CA LEU A 168 -6.82 7.63 6.20
C LEU A 168 -5.79 7.86 5.09
N ILE A 169 -5.38 6.78 4.42
CA ILE A 169 -4.64 6.86 3.17
C ILE A 169 -5.52 6.44 2.01
N PHE A 170 -5.42 7.13 0.88
CA PHE A 170 -6.11 6.74 -0.33
C PHE A 170 -5.34 7.17 -1.56
N GLY A 171 -5.58 6.51 -2.68
CA GLY A 171 -4.86 6.83 -3.89
C GLY A 171 -5.02 5.76 -4.96
N THR A 172 -4.11 5.80 -5.92
CA THR A 172 -4.09 4.93 -7.09
C THR A 172 -2.68 4.44 -7.38
N PHE A 173 -2.60 3.31 -8.08
CA PHE A 173 -1.34 2.79 -8.57
C PHE A 173 -1.49 2.14 -9.94
N ASN A 174 -0.36 2.06 -10.65
CA ASN A 174 -0.17 1.29 -11.87
C ASN A 174 1.19 0.59 -11.69
N ALA A 175 1.15 -0.68 -11.34
CA ALA A 175 2.31 -1.50 -11.06
C ALA A 175 2.74 -2.29 -12.29
N VAL A 176 4.04 -2.46 -12.48
CA VAL A 176 4.64 -3.28 -13.54
C VAL A 176 5.23 -4.56 -12.93
N HIS A 177 5.19 -5.67 -13.65
CA HIS A 177 5.75 -6.91 -13.14
C HIS A 177 7.28 -6.82 -13.02
N ASP A 178 7.78 -6.87 -11.79
CA ASP A 178 9.22 -6.97 -11.48
C ASP A 178 9.39 -7.50 -10.04
N PRO A 179 9.50 -8.83 -9.87
CA PRO A 179 9.62 -9.45 -8.55
C PRO A 179 10.84 -8.99 -7.77
N GLN A 180 11.97 -8.78 -8.44
CA GLN A 180 13.22 -8.42 -7.77
C GLN A 180 13.19 -6.98 -7.26
N ALA A 181 12.74 -6.04 -8.08
CA ALA A 181 12.60 -4.65 -7.65
C ALA A 181 11.53 -4.49 -6.57
N GLY A 182 10.40 -5.20 -6.72
CA GLY A 182 9.35 -5.25 -5.72
C GLY A 182 9.81 -5.78 -4.35
N ALA A 183 10.51 -6.92 -4.34
CA ALA A 183 11.04 -7.54 -3.12
C ALA A 183 11.98 -6.62 -2.34
N ARG A 184 12.87 -5.89 -3.04
CA ARG A 184 13.77 -4.90 -2.39
C ARG A 184 13.00 -3.79 -1.68
N ILE A 185 11.88 -3.35 -2.24
CA ILE A 185 11.03 -2.33 -1.60
C ILE A 185 10.28 -2.95 -0.41
N LEU A 186 9.81 -4.18 -0.54
CA LEU A 186 9.14 -4.92 0.55
C LEU A 186 10.05 -5.02 1.79
N GLU A 187 11.29 -5.48 1.61
CA GLU A 187 12.30 -5.60 2.68
C GLU A 187 12.45 -4.29 3.46
N VAL A 188 12.50 -3.15 2.77
CA VAL A 188 12.60 -1.83 3.41
C VAL A 188 11.35 -1.51 4.25
N THR A 189 10.16 -1.86 3.75
CA THR A 189 8.90 -1.62 4.49
C THR A 189 8.70 -2.56 5.69
N GLU A 190 9.35 -3.71 5.69
CA GLU A 190 9.24 -4.75 6.73
C GLU A 190 10.41 -4.77 7.73
N ALA A 191 11.50 -4.04 7.46
CA ALA A 191 12.65 -3.96 8.36
C ALA A 191 12.32 -3.42 9.77
N ASP A 192 13.23 -3.61 10.72
CA ASP A 192 13.18 -3.05 12.09
C ASP A 192 11.94 -3.48 12.91
N GLY A 193 11.48 -4.72 12.76
CA GLY A 193 10.35 -5.28 13.53
C GLY A 193 8.98 -4.81 13.05
N PHE A 194 8.87 -4.40 11.79
CA PHE A 194 7.62 -4.05 11.11
C PHE A 194 7.19 -5.11 10.09
N ASP A 195 7.84 -6.26 10.11
CA ASP A 195 7.53 -7.43 9.32
C ASP A 195 6.07 -7.84 9.52
N ARG A 196 5.52 -8.45 8.48
CA ARG A 196 4.23 -9.11 8.57
C ARG A 196 4.47 -10.46 9.23
N THR A 197 3.67 -10.82 10.21
CA THR A 197 3.75 -12.15 10.79
C THR A 197 3.20 -13.16 9.77
N ASP A 198 3.88 -14.30 9.59
CA ASP A 198 3.47 -15.45 8.76
C ASP A 198 2.15 -16.12 9.23
N GLU A 199 1.44 -15.51 10.19
CA GLU A 199 0.12 -15.95 10.64
C GLU A 199 -0.98 -15.75 9.57
N SER A 200 -0.64 -15.39 8.33
CA SER A 200 -1.54 -15.44 7.18
C SER A 200 -1.97 -16.86 6.76
N LYS A 201 -1.66 -17.89 7.55
CA LYS A 201 -2.42 -19.15 7.49
C LYS A 201 -3.79 -18.92 8.15
N PRO A 202 -4.92 -19.15 7.46
CA PRO A 202 -6.24 -18.86 7.98
C PRO A 202 -6.60 -19.86 9.09
N ASN A 203 -6.16 -19.59 10.32
CA ASN A 203 -6.75 -20.20 11.50
C ASN A 203 -7.81 -19.24 12.05
N ALA A 204 -9.06 -19.62 11.77
CA ALA A 204 -10.28 -18.90 12.12
C ALA A 204 -10.35 -17.55 11.37
N ILE A 205 -11.32 -17.35 10.49
CA ILE A 205 -12.64 -16.87 10.96
C ILE A 205 -12.62 -16.57 12.48
N ARG A 206 -11.82 -15.61 12.91
CA ARG A 206 -12.29 -14.69 13.94
C ARG A 206 -13.48 -14.06 13.25
N ARG A 207 -14.63 -14.71 13.43
CA ARG A 207 -15.92 -14.09 13.25
C ARG A 207 -15.68 -12.75 13.92
N LEU A 208 -15.64 -11.69 13.14
CA LEU A 208 -16.31 -10.49 13.58
C LEU A 208 -17.76 -10.97 13.75
N SER A 209 -18.03 -11.69 14.85
CA SER A 209 -19.27 -11.51 15.56
C SER A 209 -19.38 -10.00 15.58
N PRO A 210 -20.48 -9.43 15.05
CA PRO A 210 -20.73 -8.02 15.32
C PRO A 210 -20.53 -7.92 16.83
N ALA A 211 -19.57 -7.12 17.26
CA ALA A 211 -19.42 -6.86 18.68
C ALA A 211 -20.82 -6.44 19.09
N THR A 212 -21.48 -7.30 19.85
CA THR A 212 -22.81 -7.08 20.39
C THR A 212 -22.62 -5.87 21.28
N SER A 213 -22.71 -4.69 20.69
CA SER A 213 -22.62 -3.45 21.41
C SER A 213 -23.89 -3.45 22.22
N PRO A 214 -23.82 -3.51 23.57
CA PRO A 214 -25.03 -3.47 24.39
C PRO A 214 -25.88 -2.23 24.06
N VAL A 215 -25.24 -1.17 23.56
CA VAL A 215 -25.87 0.04 23.05
C VAL A 215 -26.71 -0.20 21.78
N LEU A 216 -26.24 -1.02 20.83
CA LEU A 216 -27.00 -1.31 19.60
C LEU A 216 -28.18 -2.25 19.83
N ASP A 217 -28.07 -3.16 20.81
CA ASP A 217 -29.18 -4.01 21.21
C ASP A 217 -30.22 -3.21 22.00
N GLU A 218 -29.80 -2.29 22.87
CA GLU A 218 -30.72 -1.38 23.54
C GLU A 218 -31.46 -0.47 22.53
N ILE A 219 -30.77 0.03 21.51
CA ILE A 219 -31.39 0.82 20.43
C ILE A 219 -32.39 -0.05 19.63
N ARG A 220 -32.04 -1.28 19.27
CA ARG A 220 -32.95 -2.18 18.56
C ARG A 220 -34.18 -2.53 19.39
N GLU A 221 -34.01 -2.74 20.69
CA GLU A 221 -35.11 -3.10 21.58
C GLU A 221 -36.05 -1.92 21.81
N ARG A 222 -35.50 -0.70 21.95
CA ARG A 222 -36.30 0.53 21.98
C ARG A 222 -37.07 0.75 20.68
N LEU A 223 -36.45 0.49 19.52
CA LEU A 223 -37.12 0.61 18.22
C LEU A 223 -38.23 -0.45 18.05
N ARG A 224 -38.03 -1.67 18.54
CA ARG A 224 -39.08 -2.70 18.56
C ARG A 224 -40.25 -2.28 19.44
N GLN A 225 -39.97 -1.79 20.65
CA GLN A 225 -41.01 -1.35 21.59
C GLN A 225 -41.76 -0.11 21.08
N SER A 226 -41.12 0.79 20.33
CA SER A 226 -41.81 1.95 19.74
C SER A 226 -42.70 1.60 18.55
N THR A 227 -42.53 0.43 17.93
CA THR A 227 -43.36 0.01 16.79
C THR A 227 -44.65 -0.71 17.23
N THR A 228 -44.75 -1.11 18.50
CA THR A 228 -45.91 -1.84 19.06
C THR A 228 -46.96 -0.93 19.70
N THR A 229 -46.76 0.38 19.71
CA THR A 229 -47.74 1.36 20.24
C THR A 229 -48.26 2.28 19.13
N SER A 230 -48.85 1.69 18.09
CA SER A 230 -49.81 2.41 17.26
C SER A 230 -51.20 2.15 17.85
N PRO A 231 -51.88 3.15 18.45
CA PRO A 231 -53.27 2.97 18.84
C PRO A 231 -54.10 2.76 17.57
N ALA A 232 -54.86 1.66 17.55
CA ALA A 232 -55.87 1.42 16.55
C ALA A 232 -56.85 2.61 16.55
N ALA A 233 -57.12 3.14 15.37
CA ALA A 233 -58.17 4.10 15.15
C ALA A 233 -59.53 3.47 15.52
N GLU A 234 -60.16 3.98 16.57
CA GLU A 234 -61.61 3.92 16.75
C GLU A 234 -62.21 5.17 16.07
N GLU A 235 -62.91 4.94 14.96
CA GLU A 235 -64.05 5.74 14.49
C GLU A 235 -65.29 4.85 14.64
N PRO A 236 -66.51 5.38 14.85
CA PRO A 236 -66.99 6.72 14.48
C PRO A 236 -67.36 7.67 15.64
#